data_AF-A0A5S9Q228-F1
#
_entry.id   AF-A0A5S9Q228-F1
#
_cell.length_a   1.000
_cell.length_b   1.000
_cell.length_c   1.000
_cell.angle_alpha   90.00
_cell.angle_beta   90.00
_cell.angle_gamma   90.00
#
_symmetry.space_group_name_H-M   'P 1'
#
loop_
_entity.id
_entity.type
_entity.pdbx_description
1 polymer ?
#
loop_
_entity_poly.entity_id
_entity_poly.type
_entity_poly.pdbx_seq_one_letter_code
_entity_poly.pdbx_strand_id
1 'polypeptide(L)'
;MLNESIIAIETSEPRWLAVLRKQCEKRGQGKVATDLKISKTMISQALNKKYPGDLGKLEQRVRGAYLGDTVNCPILGELETNKCLNHQRQSFTAVNPIRVQLYRACNCTCPHSQKNKD
;
A
#
# COMPACT_ATOMS: atom_id res chain seq x y z
N MET A 1 40.88 -10.36 -5.33
CA MET A 1 39.48 -10.41 -5.81
C MET A 1 38.67 -11.24 -4.83
N LEU A 2 38.11 -10.61 -3.80
CA LEU A 2 36.95 -11.13 -3.07
C LEU A 2 36.07 -9.91 -2.79
N ASN A 3 34.95 -9.89 -3.50
CA ASN A 3 33.93 -8.86 -3.46
C ASN A 3 32.90 -9.29 -2.40
N GLU A 4 33.13 -8.87 -1.16
CA GLU A 4 32.21 -9.12 -0.05
C GLU A 4 31.87 -7.81 0.65
N SER A 5 31.28 -6.89 -0.11
CA SER A 5 30.53 -5.78 0.49
C SER A 5 29.13 -6.27 0.88
N ILE A 6 29.06 -7.17 1.86
CA ILE A 6 27.81 -7.41 2.59
C ILE A 6 27.64 -6.22 3.53
N ILE A 7 26.88 -5.22 3.08
CA ILE A 7 26.40 -4.15 3.95
C ILE A 7 25.40 -4.80 4.91
N ALA A 8 25.85 -5.09 6.11
CA ALA A 8 24.97 -5.37 7.24
C ALA A 8 24.13 -4.12 7.48
N ILE A 9 22.85 -4.13 7.07
CA ILE A 9 21.95 -3.04 7.40
C ILE A 9 21.39 -3.33 8.78
N GLU A 10 22.07 -2.84 9.81
CA GLU A 10 21.46 -2.58 11.10
C GLU A 10 20.39 -1.49 10.88
N THR A 11 19.13 -1.88 10.68
CA THR A 11 18.03 -0.90 10.59
C THR A 11 17.28 -0.82 11.91
N SER A 12 17.49 0.29 12.63
CA SER A 12 16.56 0.81 13.64
C SER A 12 15.21 1.23 13.03
N GLU A 13 15.05 1.24 11.70
CA GLU A 13 13.81 1.56 11.01
C GLU A 13 13.03 0.31 10.53
N PRO A 14 11.68 0.34 10.58
CA PRO A 14 10.85 -0.74 10.05
C PRO A 14 11.15 -1.07 8.58
N ARG A 15 11.13 -2.36 8.22
CA ARG A 15 11.42 -2.86 6.87
C ARG A 15 10.65 -2.12 5.77
N TRP A 16 9.36 -1.84 5.99
CA TRP A 16 8.54 -1.16 4.99
C TRP A 16 9.01 0.29 4.74
N LEU A 17 9.51 0.99 5.77
CA LEU A 17 10.07 2.34 5.63
C LEU A 17 11.38 2.31 4.85
N ALA A 18 12.26 1.35 5.12
CA ALA A 18 13.49 1.14 4.35
C ALA A 18 13.18 0.88 2.86
N VAL A 19 12.18 0.04 2.56
CA VAL A 19 11.73 -0.22 1.18
C VAL A 19 11.14 1.05 0.55
N LEU A 20 10.32 1.81 1.27
CA LEU A 20 9.76 3.07 0.79
C LEU A 20 10.87 4.06 0.41
N ARG A 21 11.89 4.21 1.28
CA ARG A 21 13.07 5.06 1.03
C ARG A 21 13.79 4.64 -0.24
N LYS A 22 14.12 3.35 -0.37
CA LYS A 22 14.79 2.79 -1.55
C LYS A 22 14.00 3.01 -2.84
N GLN A 23 12.66 2.88 -2.81
CA GLN A 23 11.82 3.15 -3.98
C GLN A 23 11.81 4.64 -4.35
N CYS A 24 11.80 5.52 -3.35
CA CYS A 24 11.90 6.97 -3.57
C CYS A 24 13.27 7.38 -4.14
N GLU A 25 14.37 6.78 -3.68
CA GLU A 25 15.70 6.99 -4.24
C GLU A 25 15.78 6.54 -5.70
N LYS A 26 15.20 5.37 -6.03
CA LYS A 26 15.25 4.81 -7.39
C LYS A 26 14.38 5.56 -8.40
N ARG A 27 13.20 6.06 -7.99
CA ARG A 27 12.15 6.53 -8.92
C ARG A 27 11.64 7.94 -8.64
N GLY A 28 12.09 8.56 -7.56
CA GLY A 28 11.58 9.83 -7.06
C GLY A 28 10.27 9.68 -6.28
N GLN A 29 10.11 10.51 -5.24
CA GLN A 29 8.91 10.52 -4.39
C GLN A 29 7.61 10.80 -5.16
N GLY A 30 7.67 11.58 -6.25
CA GLY A 30 6.50 11.88 -7.07
C GLY A 30 5.91 10.62 -7.71
N LYS A 31 6.77 9.76 -8.29
CA LYS A 31 6.32 8.51 -8.90
C LYS A 31 5.77 7.53 -7.85
N VAL A 32 6.45 7.43 -6.72
CA VAL A 32 6.01 6.58 -5.59
C VAL A 32 4.66 7.04 -5.03
N ALA A 33 4.44 8.35 -4.93
CA ALA A 33 3.15 8.92 -4.50
C ALA A 33 2.01 8.50 -5.44
N THR A 34 2.22 8.59 -6.75
CA THR A 34 1.25 8.14 -7.76
C THR A 34 0.96 6.64 -7.63
N ASP A 35 2.00 5.81 -7.52
CA ASP A 35 1.85 4.35 -7.45
C ASP A 35 1.09 3.90 -6.19
N LEU A 36 1.35 4.56 -5.05
CA LEU A 36 0.68 4.28 -3.78
C LEU A 36 -0.67 5.00 -3.63
N LYS A 37 -1.03 5.90 -4.55
CA LYS A 37 -2.21 6.79 -4.49
C LYS A 37 -2.31 7.57 -3.18
N ILE A 38 -1.20 8.20 -2.80
CA ILE A 38 -1.07 9.07 -1.61
C ILE A 38 -0.38 10.37 -1.99
N SER A 39 -0.35 11.35 -1.07
CA SER A 39 0.35 12.60 -1.31
C SER A 39 1.87 12.45 -1.15
N LYS A 40 2.64 13.21 -1.95
CA LYS A 40 4.09 13.31 -1.80
C LYS A 40 4.47 13.82 -0.39
N THR A 41 3.68 14.73 0.17
CA THR A 41 3.87 15.25 1.53
C THR A 41 3.76 14.15 2.59
N MET A 42 2.79 13.23 2.47
CA MET A 42 2.67 12.09 3.39
C MET A 42 3.93 11.21 3.34
N ILE A 43 4.48 10.93 2.15
CA ILE A 43 5.73 10.18 2.01
C ILE A 43 6.88 10.92 2.70
N SER A 44 7.05 12.22 2.42
CA SER A 44 8.11 13.03 3.03
C SER A 44 7.99 13.05 4.56
N GLN A 45 6.79 13.28 5.09
CA GLN A 45 6.55 13.28 6.53
C GLN A 45 6.79 11.91 7.17
N ALA A 46 6.39 10.82 6.51
CA ALA A 46 6.62 9.45 7.01
C ALA A 46 8.11 9.11 7.07
N LEU A 47 8.86 9.39 6.00
CA LEU A 47 10.31 9.14 5.94
C LEU A 47 11.12 9.96 6.96
N ASN A 48 10.58 11.12 7.37
CA ASN A 48 11.17 11.99 8.38
C ASN A 48 10.60 11.77 9.79
N LYS A 49 9.77 10.75 10.01
CA LYS A 49 9.11 10.44 11.30
C LYS A 49 8.26 11.60 11.86
N LYS A 50 7.69 12.42 10.97
CA LYS A 50 6.86 13.61 11.30
C LYS A 50 5.39 13.47 10.90
N TYR A 51 4.97 12.32 10.38
CA TYR A 51 3.58 12.15 9.94
C TYR A 51 2.66 11.97 11.15
N PRO A 52 1.67 12.87 11.39
CA PRO A 52 0.83 12.82 12.58
C PRO A 52 -0.33 11.82 12.48
N GLY A 53 -0.56 11.25 11.28
CA GLY A 53 -1.67 10.34 11.03
C GLY A 53 -1.29 8.86 11.16
N ASP A 54 -2.26 8.00 10.84
CA ASP A 54 -2.11 6.54 10.87
C ASP A 54 -1.12 6.03 9.80
N LEU A 55 0.08 5.67 10.26
CA LEU A 55 1.12 5.06 9.44
C LEU A 55 0.80 3.62 9.00
N GLY A 56 -0.11 2.92 9.68
CA GLY A 56 -0.50 1.55 9.33
C GLY A 56 -1.15 1.48 7.95
N LYS A 57 -1.95 2.49 7.58
CA LYS A 57 -2.52 2.60 6.22
C LYS A 57 -1.48 2.88 5.14
N LEU A 58 -0.39 3.56 5.49
CA LEU A 58 0.73 3.76 4.58
C LEU A 58 1.54 2.48 4.46
N GLU A 59 1.84 1.83 5.57
CA GLU A 59 2.54 0.55 5.62
C GLU A 59 1.85 -0.50 4.74
N GLN A 60 0.54 -0.73 4.90
CA GLN A 60 -0.19 -1.71 4.08
C GLN A 60 -0.11 -1.42 2.58
N ARG A 61 -0.09 -0.14 2.17
CA ARG A 61 0.09 0.25 0.77
C ARG A 61 1.49 -0.07 0.28
N VAL A 62 2.50 0.25 1.08
CA VAL A 62 3.91 -0.03 0.74
C VAL A 62 4.14 -1.53 0.65
N ARG A 63 3.60 -2.30 1.59
CA ARG A 63 3.71 -3.75 1.63
C ARG A 63 3.07 -4.41 0.42
N GLY A 64 1.84 -4.02 0.08
CA GLY A 64 1.18 -4.53 -1.13
C GLY A 64 1.89 -4.13 -2.43
N ALA A 65 2.38 -2.89 -2.54
CA ALA A 65 3.00 -2.41 -3.77
C ALA A 65 4.43 -2.95 -3.99
N TYR A 66 5.20 -3.15 -2.92
CA TYR A 66 6.65 -3.36 -3.02
C TYR A 66 7.21 -4.54 -2.22
N LEU A 67 6.44 -5.13 -1.28
CA LEU A 67 6.87 -6.30 -0.50
C LEU A 67 6.11 -7.58 -0.87
N GLY A 68 5.12 -7.50 -1.78
CA GLY A 68 4.41 -8.67 -2.29
C GLY A 68 3.24 -9.13 -1.42
N ASP A 69 2.77 -8.31 -0.47
CA ASP A 69 1.61 -8.67 0.35
C ASP A 69 0.34 -8.74 -0.50
N THR A 70 -0.29 -9.92 -0.56
CA THR A 70 -1.53 -10.16 -1.28
C THR A 70 -2.70 -10.44 -0.32
N VAL A 71 -3.92 -10.31 -0.84
CA VAL A 71 -5.17 -10.72 -0.18
C VAL A 71 -6.03 -11.48 -1.17
N ASN A 72 -6.87 -12.39 -0.67
CA ASN A 72 -7.81 -13.11 -1.51
C ASN A 72 -9.16 -12.37 -1.56
N CYS A 73 -9.39 -11.61 -2.63
CA CYS A 73 -10.64 -10.90 -2.82
C CYS A 73 -11.74 -11.85 -3.27
N PRO A 74 -12.95 -11.80 -2.66
CA PRO A 74 -14.06 -12.65 -3.05
C PRO A 74 -14.55 -12.43 -4.48
N ILE A 75 -14.18 -11.32 -5.13
CA ILE A 75 -14.58 -10.97 -6.50
C ILE A 75 -13.44 -11.15 -7.52
N LEU A 76 -12.21 -10.80 -7.14
CA LEU A 76 -11.07 -10.75 -8.06
C LEU A 76 -10.04 -11.86 -7.84
N GLY A 77 -10.21 -12.71 -6.81
CA GLY A 77 -9.20 -13.67 -6.40
C GLY A 77 -8.00 -13.01 -5.74
N GLU A 78 -6.82 -13.61 -5.87
CA GLU A 78 -5.59 -13.08 -5.30
C GLU A 78 -5.20 -11.74 -5.94
N LEU A 79 -4.99 -10.71 -5.11
CA LEU A 79 -4.45 -9.42 -5.58
C LEU A 79 -3.62 -8.71 -4.51
N GLU A 80 -2.77 -7.79 -4.94
CA GLU A 80 -1.90 -7.03 -4.06
C GLU A 80 -2.72 -6.13 -3.12
N THR A 81 -2.32 -6.10 -1.85
CA THR A 81 -3.06 -5.40 -0.78
C THR A 81 -3.32 -3.93 -1.11
N ASN A 82 -2.38 -3.24 -1.78
CA ASN A 82 -2.54 -1.85 -2.21
C ASN A 82 -3.64 -1.69 -3.27
N LYS A 83 -3.78 -2.62 -4.21
CA LYS A 83 -4.87 -2.63 -5.19
C LYS A 83 -6.21 -2.91 -4.49
N CYS A 84 -6.25 -3.78 -3.50
CA CYS A 84 -7.45 -4.05 -2.71
C CYS A 84 -7.94 -2.78 -2.00
N LEU A 85 -7.05 -2.10 -1.28
CA LEU A 85 -7.35 -0.83 -0.62
C LEU A 85 -7.82 0.26 -1.60
N ASN A 86 -7.30 0.24 -2.83
CA ASN A 86 -7.75 1.16 -3.87
C ASN A 86 -9.17 0.85 -4.33
N HIS A 87 -9.53 -0.41 -4.54
CA HIS A 87 -10.91 -0.81 -4.87
C HIS A 87 -11.89 -0.46 -3.74
N GLN A 88 -11.51 -0.70 -2.49
CA GLN A 88 -12.36 -0.35 -1.35
C GLN A 88 -12.68 1.15 -1.29
N ARG A 89 -11.73 2.03 -1.64
CA ARG A 89 -11.92 3.49 -1.62
C ARG A 89 -12.82 4.03 -2.73
N GLN A 90 -13.10 3.24 -3.75
CA GLN A 90 -13.88 3.72 -4.89
C GLN A 90 -15.36 3.92 -4.51
N SER A 91 -15.96 4.99 -5.04
CA SER A 91 -17.40 5.23 -4.94
C SER A 91 -18.21 4.23 -5.77
N PHE A 92 -19.49 4.09 -5.46
CA PHE A 92 -20.40 3.28 -6.25
C PHE A 92 -20.57 3.83 -7.67
N THR A 93 -20.65 2.93 -8.66
CA THR A 93 -21.05 3.26 -10.03
C THR A 93 -21.74 2.05 -10.65
N ALA A 94 -22.82 2.28 -11.39
CA ALA A 94 -23.60 1.23 -12.04
C ALA A 94 -23.09 0.85 -13.44
N VAL A 95 -22.09 1.57 -13.98
CA VAL A 95 -21.65 1.42 -15.38
C VAL A 95 -20.82 0.16 -15.61
N ASN A 96 -20.20 -0.40 -14.56
CA ASN A 96 -19.35 -1.59 -14.67
C ASN A 96 -19.83 -2.66 -13.67
N PRO A 97 -20.25 -3.85 -14.15
CA PRO A 97 -20.78 -4.91 -13.28
C PRO A 97 -19.76 -5.40 -12.25
N ILE A 98 -18.47 -5.47 -12.60
CA ILE A 98 -17.40 -5.81 -11.65
C ILE A 98 -17.27 -4.75 -10.56
N ARG A 99 -17.43 -3.46 -10.90
CA ARG A 99 -17.43 -2.40 -9.88
C ARG A 99 -18.64 -2.46 -8.96
N VAL A 100 -19.80 -2.85 -9.48
CA VAL A 100 -21.00 -3.10 -8.65
C VAL A 100 -20.74 -4.25 -7.69
N GLN A 101 -20.19 -5.38 -8.17
CA GLN A 101 -19.86 -6.54 -7.35
C GLN A 101 -18.82 -6.21 -6.28
N LEU A 102 -17.72 -5.53 -6.65
CA LEU A 102 -16.68 -5.07 -5.73
C LEU A 102 -17.24 -4.15 -4.65
N TYR A 103 -18.06 -3.16 -5.02
CA TYR A 103 -18.66 -2.25 -4.06
C TYR A 103 -19.56 -3.02 -3.08
N ARG A 104 -20.44 -3.90 -3.56
CA ARG A 104 -21.30 -4.71 -2.69
C ARG A 104 -20.49 -5.60 -1.75
N ALA A 105 -19.52 -6.35 -2.29
CA ALA A 105 -18.68 -7.22 -1.48
C ALA A 105 -17.90 -6.42 -0.42
N CYS A 106 -17.28 -5.31 -0.79
CA CYS A 106 -16.51 -4.48 0.13
C CYS A 106 -17.35 -3.85 1.25
N ASN A 107 -18.64 -3.60 1.06
CA ASN A 107 -19.49 -3.00 2.10
C ASN A 107 -20.30 -4.05 2.88
N CYS A 108 -20.29 -5.33 2.51
CA CYS A 108 -21.12 -6.36 3.15
C CYS A 108 -20.32 -7.57 3.62
N THR A 109 -19.67 -8.28 2.70
CA THR A 109 -19.17 -9.66 2.95
C THR A 109 -17.66 -9.79 2.98
N CYS A 110 -16.91 -8.77 2.56
CA CYS A 110 -15.45 -8.84 2.41
C CYS A 110 -14.74 -8.81 3.77
N PRO A 111 -13.99 -9.86 4.15
CA PRO A 111 -13.27 -9.91 5.44
C PRO A 111 -12.07 -8.95 5.49
N HIS A 112 -11.60 -8.49 4.32
CA HIS A 112 -10.48 -7.57 4.19
C HIS A 112 -10.92 -6.10 4.10
N SER A 113 -12.23 -5.82 4.15
CA SER A 113 -12.73 -4.46 4.06
C SER A 113 -12.33 -3.63 5.27
N GLN A 114 -11.82 -2.42 5.05
CA GLN A 114 -11.60 -1.42 6.10
C GLN A 114 -12.87 -0.63 6.43
N LYS A 115 -13.97 -0.81 5.68
CA LYS A 115 -15.24 -0.10 5.90
C LYS A 115 -16.16 -0.79 6.90
N ASN A 116 -15.96 -2.09 7.11
CA ASN A 116 -16.81 -2.92 7.98
C ASN A 116 -16.14 -3.17 9.34
N LYS A 117 -15.17 -2.33 9.72
CA LYS A 117 -14.44 -2.42 10.99
C LYS A 117 -14.89 -1.27 11.89
N ASP A 118 -16.12 -1.40 12.38
CA ASP A 118 -16.67 -0.61 13.49
C ASP A 118 -16.98 -1.57 14.64
#